data_AF-A0A8J5KL31-F1
#
_entry.id   AF-A0A8J5KL31-F1
#
_cell.length_a   1.000
_cell.length_b   1.000
_cell.length_c   1.000
_cell.angle_alpha   90.00
_cell.angle_beta   90.00
_cell.angle_gamma   90.00
#
_symmetry.space_group_name_H-M   'P 1'
#
loop_
_entity.id
_entity.type
_entity.pdbx_description
1 polymer ?
#
loop_
_entity_poly.entity_id
_entity_poly.type
_entity_poly.pdbx_seq_one_letter_code
_entity_poly.pdbx_strand_id
1 'polypeptide(L)'
;MASVKACAPYFYMIVSQFAYAGSSILGKLALGQGLSALVFVVYRHLIAMLILAPLAYVLERNRRPSFSFGVMLKIFILAMLGIIIQQNVYYVGLHLISPTVASALGNAIPTFTFLLAIVLRMEMLNLKTVKGGPSL
;
A
#
# COMPACT_ATOMS: atom_id res chain seq x y z
N MET A 1 -22.55 2.92 22.20
CA MET A 1 -22.01 3.49 20.93
C MET A 1 -20.48 3.67 20.91
N ALA A 2 -19.79 3.83 22.06
CA ALA A 2 -18.32 3.97 22.08
C ALA A 2 -17.56 2.69 21.66
N SER A 3 -18.06 1.50 22.03
CA SER A 3 -17.41 0.21 21.70
C SER A 3 -17.43 -0.12 20.20
N VAL A 4 -18.51 0.21 19.48
CA VAL A 4 -18.61 -0.02 18.01
C VAL A 4 -17.61 0.84 17.23
N LYS A 5 -17.36 2.09 17.66
CA LYS A 5 -16.33 2.95 17.06
C LYS A 5 -14.91 2.45 17.34
N ALA A 6 -14.67 1.83 18.48
CA ALA A 6 -13.38 1.21 18.81
C ALA A 6 -13.11 -0.06 17.98
N CYS A 7 -14.15 -0.82 17.63
CA CYS A 7 -14.02 -2.02 16.80
C CYS A 7 -13.97 -1.73 15.28
N ALA A 8 -14.49 -0.58 14.84
CA ALA A 8 -14.50 -0.17 13.43
C ALA A 8 -13.11 -0.25 12.74
N PRO A 9 -12.00 0.29 13.28
CA PRO A 9 -10.70 0.21 12.62
C PRO A 9 -10.21 -1.23 12.45
N TYR A 10 -10.45 -2.11 13.43
CA TYR A 10 -10.10 -3.54 13.31
C TYR A 10 -10.90 -4.23 12.22
N PHE A 11 -12.20 -3.93 12.12
CA PHE A 11 -13.04 -4.44 11.04
C PHE A 11 -12.54 -3.98 9.67
N TYR A 12 -12.25 -2.69 9.50
CA TYR A 12 -11.69 -2.17 8.25
C TYR A 12 -10.35 -2.82 7.88
N MET A 13 -9.49 -3.09 8.87
CA MET A 13 -8.23 -3.80 8.66
C MET A 13 -8.45 -5.24 8.19
N ILE A 14 -9.39 -5.97 8.80
CA ILE A 14 -9.71 -7.34 8.38
C ILE A 14 -10.22 -7.34 6.93
N VAL A 15 -11.17 -6.46 6.61
CA VAL A 15 -11.73 -6.34 5.26
C VAL A 15 -10.66 -6.00 4.23
N SER A 16 -9.74 -5.07 4.55
CA SER A 16 -8.66 -4.72 3.64
C SER A 16 -7.68 -5.87 3.42
N GLN A 17 -7.36 -6.66 4.44
CA GLN A 17 -6.51 -7.85 4.30
C GLN A 17 -7.14 -8.91 3.39
N PHE A 18 -8.44 -9.15 3.51
CA PHE A 18 -9.16 -10.03 2.59
C PHE A 18 -9.12 -9.51 1.15
N ALA A 19 -9.29 -8.20 0.95
CA ALA A 19 -9.20 -7.59 -0.38
C ALA A 19 -7.78 -7.74 -0.98
N TYR A 20 -6.73 -7.55 -0.17
CA TYR A 20 -5.35 -7.77 -0.60
C TYR A 20 -5.08 -9.23 -0.97
N ALA A 21 -5.50 -10.18 -0.14
CA ALA A 21 -5.35 -11.61 -0.41
C ALA A 21 -6.05 -12.02 -1.72
N GLY A 22 -7.30 -11.58 -1.89
CA GLY A 22 -8.06 -11.81 -3.12
C GLY A 22 -7.37 -11.21 -4.35
N SER A 23 -6.84 -9.98 -4.22
CA SER A 23 -6.12 -9.31 -5.32
C SER A 23 -4.83 -10.04 -5.72
N SER A 24 -4.12 -10.66 -4.78
CA SER A 24 -2.90 -11.43 -5.07
C SER A 24 -3.22 -12.73 -5.81
N ILE A 25 -4.30 -13.41 -5.43
CA ILE A 25 -4.76 -14.64 -6.13
C ILE A 25 -5.22 -14.29 -7.55
N LEU A 26 -6.09 -13.28 -7.70
CA LEU A 26 -6.56 -12.81 -9.00
C LEU A 26 -5.41 -12.35 -9.89
N GLY A 27 -4.44 -11.63 -9.31
CA GLY A 27 -3.23 -11.23 -10.01
C GLY A 27 -2.44 -12.42 -10.54
N LYS A 28 -2.21 -13.44 -9.70
CA LYS A 28 -1.49 -14.67 -10.12
C LYS A 28 -2.23 -15.39 -11.26
N LEU A 29 -3.55 -15.48 -11.19
CA LEU A 29 -4.37 -16.10 -12.24
C LEU A 29 -4.30 -15.30 -13.55
N ALA A 30 -4.44 -13.98 -13.49
CA ALA A 30 -4.40 -13.12 -14.67
C ALA A 30 -3.03 -13.17 -15.36
N LEU A 31 -1.94 -13.14 -14.58
CA LEU A 31 -0.58 -13.29 -15.11
C LEU A 31 -0.36 -14.69 -15.70
N GLY A 32 -0.90 -15.73 -15.07
CA GLY A 32 -0.82 -17.11 -15.56
C GLY A 32 -1.56 -17.34 -16.89
N GLN A 33 -2.54 -16.51 -17.22
CA GLN A 33 -3.22 -16.49 -18.53
C GLN A 33 -2.46 -15.69 -19.60
N GLY A 34 -1.24 -15.22 -19.30
CA GLY A 34 -0.38 -14.50 -20.25
C GLY A 34 -0.51 -12.98 -20.22
N LEU A 35 -1.24 -12.40 -19.25
CA LEU A 35 -1.30 -10.95 -19.11
C LEU A 35 0.02 -10.41 -18.55
N SER A 36 0.55 -9.34 -19.17
CA SER A 36 1.73 -8.64 -18.64
C SER A 36 1.42 -7.92 -17.32
N ALA A 37 2.36 -7.99 -16.36
CA ALA A 37 2.25 -7.31 -15.07
C ALA A 37 2.02 -5.80 -15.20
N LEU A 38 2.68 -5.16 -16.17
CA LEU A 38 2.50 -3.73 -16.43
C LEU A 38 1.09 -3.42 -16.88
N VAL A 39 0.57 -4.19 -17.84
CA VAL A 39 -0.78 -4.03 -18.38
C VAL A 39 -1.81 -4.20 -17.27
N PHE A 40 -1.66 -5.24 -16.44
CA PHE A 40 -2.53 -5.46 -15.29
C PHE A 40 -2.54 -4.28 -14.30
N VAL A 41 -1.37 -3.73 -13.96
CA VAL A 41 -1.24 -2.59 -13.05
C VAL A 41 -1.88 -1.33 -13.63
N VAL A 42 -1.69 -1.05 -14.92
CA VAL A 42 -2.30 0.10 -15.60
C VAL A 42 -3.82 0.02 -15.57
N TYR A 43 -4.39 -1.14 -15.95
CA TYR A 43 -5.85 -1.32 -15.93
C TYR A 43 -6.44 -1.11 -14.52
N ARG A 44 -5.80 -1.64 -13.48
CA ARG A 44 -6.27 -1.46 -12.10
C ARG A 44 -6.29 0.01 -11.67
N HIS A 45 -5.25 0.77 -12.00
CA HIS A 45 -5.21 2.20 -11.67
C HIS A 45 -6.20 3.03 -12.48
N LEU A 46 -6.41 2.71 -13.76
CA LEU A 46 -7.41 3.38 -14.59
C LEU A 46 -8.83 3.16 -14.05
N ILE A 47 -9.17 1.92 -13.72
CA ILE A 47 -10.48 1.58 -13.13
C ILE A 47 -10.64 2.28 -11.77
N ALA A 48 -9.61 2.22 -10.91
CA ALA A 48 -9.63 2.90 -9.62
C ALA A 48 -9.82 4.42 -9.78
N MET A 49 -9.13 5.05 -10.74
CA MET A 49 -9.28 6.47 -11.04
C MET A 49 -10.70 6.78 -11.52
N LEU A 50 -11.27 6.01 -12.44
CA LEU A 50 -12.61 6.22 -12.96
C LEU A 50 -13.70 6.11 -11.88
N ILE A 51 -13.51 5.23 -10.90
CA ILE A 51 -14.45 5.04 -9.79
C ILE A 51 -14.25 6.12 -8.71
N LEU A 52 -13.00 6.38 -8.33
CA LEU A 52 -12.68 7.28 -7.23
C LEU A 52 -12.76 8.75 -7.63
N ALA A 53 -12.46 9.13 -8.88
CA ALA A 53 -12.53 10.51 -9.33
C ALA A 53 -13.91 11.17 -9.15
N PRO A 54 -15.04 10.56 -9.59
CA PRO A 54 -16.36 11.14 -9.36
C PRO A 54 -16.74 11.13 -7.88
N LEU A 55 -16.38 10.08 -7.14
CA LEU A 55 -16.66 9.98 -5.71
C LEU A 55 -15.92 11.07 -4.91
N ALA A 56 -14.62 11.25 -5.19
CA ALA A 56 -13.79 12.29 -4.60
C ALA A 56 -14.31 13.68 -4.96
N TYR A 57 -14.71 13.90 -6.21
CA TYR A 57 -15.31 15.17 -6.62
C TYR A 57 -16.59 15.48 -5.83
N VAL A 58 -17.52 14.52 -5.72
CA VAL A 58 -18.79 14.75 -5.02
C VAL A 58 -18.59 14.93 -3.50
N LEU A 59 -17.71 14.14 -2.88
CA LEU A 59 -17.51 14.12 -1.43
C LEU A 59 -16.66 15.31 -0.94
N GLU A 60 -15.63 15.69 -1.68
CA GLU A 60 -14.63 16.69 -1.24
C GLU A 60 -14.80 18.06 -1.89
N ARG A 61 -15.81 18.27 -2.76
CA ARG A 61 -16.04 19.56 -3.45
C ARG A 61 -16.01 20.78 -2.52
N ASN A 62 -16.48 20.61 -1.27
CA ASN A 62 -16.59 21.70 -0.30
C ASN A 62 -15.40 21.79 0.68
N ARG A 63 -14.45 20.86 0.64
CA ARG A 63 -13.32 20.77 1.58
C ARG A 63 -11.95 20.79 0.90
N ARG A 64 -11.88 21.22 -0.36
CA ARG A 64 -10.64 21.20 -1.15
C ARG A 64 -9.55 22.06 -0.49
N PRO A 65 -8.41 21.47 -0.08
CA PRO A 65 -7.25 22.25 0.32
C PRO A 65 -6.65 22.95 -0.90
N SER A 66 -6.06 24.13 -0.70
CA SER A 66 -5.34 24.83 -1.76
C SER A 66 -4.05 24.08 -2.10
N PHE A 67 -4.04 23.35 -3.21
CA PHE A 67 -2.84 22.70 -3.70
C PHE A 67 -1.96 23.69 -4.47
N SER A 68 -0.74 23.92 -3.99
CA SER A 68 0.30 24.57 -4.80
C SER A 68 0.84 23.56 -5.83
N PHE A 69 1.17 24.04 -7.04
CA PHE A 69 1.75 23.22 -8.11
C PHE A 69 2.97 22.40 -7.64
N GLY A 70 3.81 22.99 -6.77
CA GLY A 70 4.97 22.29 -6.23
C GLY A 70 4.61 21.08 -5.34
N VAL A 71 3.52 21.15 -4.58
CA VAL A 71 3.04 20.01 -3.78
C VAL A 71 2.46 18.93 -4.69
N MET A 72 1.70 19.32 -5.71
CA MET A 72 1.16 18.39 -6.69
C MET A 72 2.28 17.62 -7.41
N LEU A 73 3.35 18.33 -7.82
CA LEU A 73 4.50 17.71 -8.48
C LEU A 73 5.23 16.72 -7.54
N LYS A 74 5.41 17.08 -6.26
CA LYS A 74 6.02 16.17 -5.27
C LYS A 74 5.19 14.90 -5.08
N ILE A 75 3.87 15.03 -4.94
CA ILE A 75 2.96 13.87 -4.82
C ILE A 75 3.00 13.03 -6.09
N PHE A 76 3.01 13.66 -7.27
CA PHE A 76 3.09 12.97 -8.55
C PHE A 76 4.38 12.16 -8.70
N ILE A 77 5.54 12.76 -8.43
CA ILE A 77 6.84 12.08 -8.47
C ILE A 77 6.87 10.94 -7.46
N LEU A 78 6.39 11.16 -6.23
CA LEU A 78 6.32 10.14 -5.19
C LEU A 78 5.41 8.97 -5.60
N ALA A 79 4.27 9.24 -6.22
CA ALA A 79 3.36 8.22 -6.71
C ALA A 79 3.95 7.42 -7.89
N MET A 80 4.59 8.11 -8.85
CA MET A 80 5.24 7.44 -9.98
C MET A 80 6.39 6.52 -9.51
N LEU A 81 7.31 7.04 -8.71
CA LEU A 81 8.49 6.29 -8.29
C LEU A 81 8.16 5.28 -7.20
N GLY A 82 7.34 5.67 -6.22
CA GLY A 82 7.01 4.81 -5.09
C GLY A 82 6.00 3.74 -5.47
N ILE A 83 4.82 4.13 -5.96
CA ILE A 83 3.69 3.20 -6.11
C ILE A 83 3.79 2.38 -7.40
N ILE A 84 4.06 3.03 -8.55
CA ILE A 84 4.04 2.33 -9.84
C ILE A 84 5.18 1.32 -9.90
N ILE A 85 6.40 1.70 -9.52
CA ILE A 85 7.55 0.79 -9.52
C ILE A 85 7.31 -0.36 -8.54
N GLN A 86 6.90 -0.06 -7.29
CA GLN A 86 6.61 -1.09 -6.29
C GLN A 86 5.58 -2.11 -6.80
N GLN A 87 4.45 -1.65 -7.35
CA GLN A 87 3.41 -2.56 -7.82
C GLN A 87 3.88 -3.41 -9.01
N ASN A 88 4.61 -2.82 -9.96
CA ASN A 88 5.15 -3.58 -11.09
C ASN A 88 6.12 -4.67 -10.63
N VAL A 89 7.08 -4.31 -9.77
CA VAL A 89 8.03 -5.26 -9.19
C VAL A 89 7.30 -6.35 -8.40
N TYR A 90 6.27 -5.99 -7.64
CA TYR A 90 5.44 -6.94 -6.90
C TYR A 90 4.77 -7.96 -7.83
N TYR A 91 4.10 -7.52 -8.91
CA TYR A 91 3.41 -8.43 -9.82
C TYR A 91 4.36 -9.27 -10.68
N VAL A 92 5.51 -8.72 -11.06
CA VAL A 92 6.58 -9.51 -11.70
C VAL A 92 7.11 -10.57 -10.74
N GLY A 93 7.37 -10.22 -9.49
CA GLY A 93 7.77 -11.18 -8.45
C GLY A 93 6.70 -12.25 -8.23
N LEU A 94 5.44 -11.84 -8.14
CA LEU A 94 4.28 -12.73 -7.98
C LEU A 94 4.10 -13.68 -9.17
N HIS A 95 4.52 -13.30 -10.38
CA HIS A 95 4.56 -14.24 -11.51
C HIS A 95 5.54 -15.41 -11.24
N LEU A 96 6.65 -15.15 -10.55
CA LEU A 96 7.68 -16.14 -10.25
C LEU A 96 7.36 -16.98 -9.00
N ILE A 97 6.74 -16.39 -7.98
CA ILE A 97 6.46 -17.06 -6.69
C ILE A 97 4.97 -17.34 -6.49
N SER A 98 4.61 -18.13 -5.47
CA SER A 98 3.20 -18.32 -5.12
C SER A 98 2.64 -17.13 -4.30
N PRO A 99 1.32 -16.87 -4.34
CA PRO A 99 0.70 -15.86 -3.48
C PRO A 99 0.97 -16.06 -1.99
N THR A 100 1.13 -17.32 -1.55
CA THR A 100 1.50 -17.66 -0.16
C THR A 100 2.88 -17.15 0.20
N VAL A 101 3.89 -17.39 -0.64
CA VAL A 101 5.27 -16.91 -0.40
C VAL A 101 5.32 -15.38 -0.48
N ALA A 102 4.59 -14.77 -1.43
CA ALA A 102 4.48 -13.32 -1.53
C ALA A 102 3.87 -12.70 -0.25
N SER A 103 2.85 -13.35 0.33
CA SER A 103 2.23 -12.91 1.59
C SER A 103 3.18 -13.06 2.77
N ALA A 104 3.95 -14.14 2.84
CA ALA A 104 4.96 -14.33 3.88
C ALA A 104 6.06 -13.25 3.83
N LEU A 105 6.53 -12.89 2.62
CA LEU A 105 7.46 -11.76 2.45
C LEU A 105 6.83 -10.43 2.84
N GLY A 106 5.52 -10.26 2.58
CA GLY A 106 4.76 -9.09 3.03
C GLY A 106 4.81 -8.88 4.55
N ASN A 107 4.77 -9.96 5.33
CA ASN A 107 4.88 -9.89 6.79
C ASN A 107 6.29 -9.48 7.28
N ALA A 108 7.31 -9.64 6.44
CA ALA A 108 8.69 -9.24 6.76
C ALA A 108 8.99 -7.76 6.43
N ILE A 109 8.09 -7.06 5.72
CA ILE A 109 8.23 -5.62 5.40
C ILE A 109 8.60 -4.78 6.63
N PRO A 110 7.88 -4.83 7.78
CA PRO A 110 8.23 -4.01 8.94
C PRO A 110 9.65 -4.30 9.47
N THR A 111 10.09 -5.55 9.42
CA THR A 111 11.46 -5.93 9.82
C THR A 111 12.50 -5.28 8.90
N PHE A 112 12.31 -5.35 7.58
CA PHE A 112 13.21 -4.70 6.63
C PHE A 112 13.16 -3.17 6.73
N THR A 113 11.98 -2.58 6.95
CA THR A 113 11.82 -1.14 7.17
C THR A 113 12.61 -0.69 8.40
N PHE A 114 12.53 -1.41 9.51
CA PHE A 114 13.28 -1.11 10.72
C PHE A 114 14.80 -1.23 10.51
N LEU A 115 15.26 -2.30 9.85
CA LEU A 115 16.68 -2.46 9.50
C LEU A 115 17.19 -1.30 8.66
N LEU A 116 16.41 -0.87 7.66
CA LEU A 116 16.77 0.27 6.82
C LEU A 116 16.80 1.58 7.63
N ALA A 117 15.84 1.79 8.55
CA ALA A 117 15.82 2.97 9.43
C ALA A 117 17.07 3.06 10.31
N ILE A 118 17.55 1.92 10.83
CA ILE A 118 18.81 1.84 11.59
C ILE A 118 20.00 2.19 10.70
N VAL A 119 20.11 1.56 9.52
CA VAL A 119 21.25 1.76 8.60
C VAL A 119 21.33 3.22 8.12
N LEU A 120 20.18 3.84 7.84
CA LEU A 120 20.08 5.25 7.46
C LEU A 120 20.25 6.21 8.65
N ARG A 121 20.48 5.70 9.87
CA ARG A 121 20.58 6.47 11.13
C ARG A 121 19.37 7.37 11.39
N MET A 122 18.20 6.99 10.89
CA MET A 122 16.95 7.70 11.18
C MET A 122 16.41 7.35 12.57
N GLU A 123 16.78 6.20 13.13
CA GLU A 123 16.45 5.80 14.50
C GLU A 123 17.71 5.51 15.31
N MET A 124 17.79 6.06 16.54
CA MET A 124 18.80 5.64 17.51
C MET A 124 18.30 4.41 18.27
N LEU A 125 19.03 3.30 18.17
CA LEU A 125 18.70 2.07 18.89
C LEU A 125 18.93 2.26 20.40
N ASN A 126 17.85 2.57 21.12
CA ASN A 126 17.87 2.56 22.58
C ASN A 126 17.70 1.12 23.09
N LEU A 127 18.79 0.34 23.03
CA LEU A 127 18.84 -1.07 23.43
C LEU A 127 18.59 -1.31 24.94
N LYS A 128 18.40 -0.26 25.75
CA LYS A 128 18.20 -0.35 27.20
C LYS A 128 16.73 -0.57 27.63
N THR A 129 15.78 -0.55 26.71
CA THR A 129 14.36 -0.79 27.05
C THR A 129 13.82 -1.96 26.24
N VAL A 130 13.81 -3.15 26.86
CA VAL A 130 13.18 -4.38 26.33
C VAL A 130 11.65 -4.31 26.48
N LYS A 131 11.02 -3.19 26.10
CA LYS A 131 9.56 -3.05 25.96
C LYS A 131 9.24 -2.03 24.87
N GLY A 132 8.62 -2.51 23.78
CA GLY A 132 8.11 -1.69 22.69
C GLY A 132 6.96 -0.79 23.14
N GLY A 133 7.30 0.38 23.67
CA GLY A 133 6.40 1.51 23.88
C GLY A 133 6.89 2.71 23.08
N PRO A 134 5.99 3.55 22.54
CA PRO A 134 6.35 4.67 21.67
C PRO A 134 7.13 5.73 22.46
N SER A 135 8.31 6.07 21.95
CA SER A 135 9.04 7.28 22.34
C SER A 135 8.33 8.49 21.76
N LEU A 136 7.57 9.19 22.60
CA LEU A 136 7.22 10.60 22.43
C LEU A 136 8.47 11.48 22.64
#